data_AF-A0A1B6J4W8-F1
#
_entry.id   AF-A0A1B6J4W8-F1
#
_cell.length_a   1.000
_cell.length_b   1.000
_cell.length_c   1.000
_cell.angle_alpha   90.00
_cell.angle_beta   90.00
_cell.angle_gamma   90.00
#
_symmetry.space_group_name_H-M   'P 1'
#
loop_
_entity.id
_entity.type
_entity.pdbx_description
1 polymer ?
#
loop_
_entity_poly.entity_id
_entity_poly.type
_entity_poly.pdbx_seq_one_letter_code
_entity_poly.pdbx_strand_id
1 'polypeptide(L)'
;MNKVYISIMVEELAKWKALLSRRVQDLQDVTRRLLDERTKVREYLINTYKDLHALCSNLDMTPPRSSNILDLSEVNMQLSAMARLQTRGNSSTDLPLWDTECQRTTAVEALAFELIKHPVPELENADAAYSAVMGAAVALSSFSPACCGHCTGQIKTI
;
A
#
# COMPACT_ATOMS: atom_id res chain seq x y z
N MET A 1 8.03 15.11 41.20
CA MET A 1 7.39 15.52 39.93
C MET A 1 8.02 14.88 38.69
N ASN A 2 9.36 14.84 38.52
CA ASN A 2 9.99 14.29 37.30
C ASN A 2 9.65 12.83 36.90
N LYS A 3 9.40 11.93 37.86
CA LYS A 3 9.10 10.51 37.56
C LYS A 3 7.76 10.27 36.85
N VAL A 4 6.75 11.10 37.11
CA VAL A 4 5.40 10.93 36.55
C VAL A 4 5.38 11.28 35.06
N TYR A 5 6.06 12.36 34.68
CA TYR A 5 6.17 12.78 33.27
C TYR A 5 6.95 11.79 32.42
N ILE A 6 8.06 11.26 32.95
CA ILE A 6 8.84 10.21 32.28
C ILE A 6 7.98 8.95 32.07
N SER A 7 7.13 8.57 33.05
CA SER A 7 6.21 7.44 32.90
C SER A 7 5.21 7.66 31.76
N ILE A 8 4.56 8.82 31.71
CA ILE A 8 3.58 9.15 30.67
C ILE A 8 4.22 9.16 29.27
N MET A 9 5.41 9.74 29.13
CA MET A 9 6.12 9.73 27.84
C MET A 9 6.49 8.32 27.38
N VAL A 10 6.93 7.46 28.31
CA VAL A 10 7.27 6.06 28.00
C VAL A 10 6.01 5.27 27.61
N GLU A 11 4.89 5.51 28.27
CA GLU A 11 3.59 4.88 27.95
C GLU A 11 3.09 5.30 26.57
N GLU A 12 3.10 6.59 26.25
CA GLU A 12 2.73 7.08 24.92
C GLU A 12 3.69 6.52 23.84
N LEU A 13 5.00 6.53 24.08
CA LEU A 13 5.96 5.95 23.15
C LEU A 13 5.74 4.44 22.93
N ALA A 14 5.42 3.69 23.98
CA ALA A 14 5.09 2.28 23.87
C ALA A 14 3.82 2.07 23.04
N LYS A 15 2.80 2.92 23.22
CA LYS A 15 1.57 2.92 22.41
C LYS A 15 1.86 3.23 20.95
N TRP A 16 2.65 4.26 20.65
CA TRP A 16 3.07 4.60 19.28
C TRP A 16 3.82 3.44 18.62
N LYS A 17 4.76 2.83 19.35
CA LYS A 17 5.51 1.67 18.88
C LYS A 17 4.59 0.49 18.57
N ALA A 18 3.61 0.20 19.42
CA ALA A 18 2.67 -0.89 19.22
C ALA A 18 1.79 -0.65 17.98
N LEU A 19 1.25 0.56 17.81
CA LEU A 19 0.44 0.94 16.65
C LEU A 19 1.24 0.85 15.35
N LEU A 20 2.45 1.41 15.31
CA LEU A 20 3.31 1.33 14.14
C LEU A 20 3.71 -0.11 13.81
N SER A 21 4.02 -0.92 14.83
CA SER A 21 4.40 -2.34 14.62
C SER A 21 3.23 -3.13 14.04
N ARG A 22 2.01 -2.94 14.58
CA ARG A 22 0.80 -3.53 14.02
C ARG A 22 0.60 -3.09 12.57
N ARG A 23 0.82 -1.82 12.28
CA ARG A 23 0.65 -1.31 10.93
C ARG A 23 1.62 -1.91 9.93
N VAL A 24 2.88 -2.04 10.31
CA VAL A 24 3.90 -2.72 9.50
C VAL A 24 3.48 -4.15 9.23
N GLN A 25 2.95 -4.86 10.23
CA GLN A 25 2.43 -6.21 10.07
C GLN A 25 1.28 -6.28 9.07
N ASP A 26 0.28 -5.39 9.18
CA ASP A 26 -0.86 -5.35 8.27
C ASP A 26 -0.41 -5.11 6.81
N LEU A 27 0.50 -4.16 6.59
CA LEU A 27 1.06 -3.86 5.28
C LEU A 27 1.86 -5.04 4.71
N GLN A 28 2.67 -5.70 5.53
CA GLN A 28 3.43 -6.89 5.12
C GLN A 28 2.49 -8.04 4.72
N ASP A 29 1.43 -8.27 5.49
CA ASP A 29 0.47 -9.34 5.24
C ASP A 29 -0.37 -9.08 3.98
N VAL A 30 -0.74 -7.82 3.72
CA VAL A 30 -1.40 -7.44 2.47
C VAL A 30 -0.45 -7.55 1.28
N THR A 31 0.79 -7.10 1.42
CA THR A 31 1.80 -7.22 0.34
C THR A 31 2.03 -8.68 -0.04
N ARG A 32 2.14 -9.58 0.94
CA ARG A 32 2.27 -11.02 0.69
C ARG A 32 1.09 -11.56 -0.11
N ARG A 33 -0.14 -11.23 0.30
CA ARG A 33 -1.36 -11.66 -0.40
C ARG A 33 -1.45 -11.11 -1.83
N LEU A 34 -1.08 -9.85 -2.06
CA LEU A 34 -1.02 -9.27 -3.41
C LEU A 34 0.02 -9.99 -4.29
N LEU A 35 1.17 -10.36 -3.74
CA LEU A 35 2.20 -11.11 -4.47
C LEU A 35 1.72 -12.53 -4.82
N ASP A 36 0.96 -13.18 -3.93
CA ASP A 36 0.37 -14.50 -4.18
C ASP A 36 -0.69 -14.43 -5.30
N GLU A 37 -1.62 -13.46 -5.24
CA GLU A 37 -2.59 -13.21 -6.32
C GLU A 37 -1.88 -12.94 -7.64
N ARG A 38 -0.86 -12.07 -7.64
CA ARG A 38 -0.08 -11.75 -8.85
C ARG A 38 0.65 -12.95 -9.43
N THR A 39 1.16 -13.84 -8.59
CA THR A 39 1.86 -15.04 -9.05
C THR A 39 0.91 -16.00 -9.75
N LYS A 40 -0.29 -16.23 -9.17
CA LYS A 40 -1.34 -17.04 -9.79
C LYS A 40 -1.83 -16.43 -11.10
N VAL A 41 -2.06 -15.12 -11.13
CA VAL A 41 -2.45 -14.41 -12.37
C VAL A 41 -1.41 -14.60 -13.47
N ARG A 42 -0.11 -14.51 -13.15
CA ARG A 42 0.96 -14.79 -14.12
C ARG A 42 0.90 -16.22 -14.64
N GLU A 43 0.74 -17.21 -13.76
CA GLU A 43 0.63 -18.62 -14.17
C GLU A 43 -0.56 -18.85 -15.10
N TYR A 44 -1.73 -18.30 -14.77
CA TYR A 44 -2.91 -18.38 -15.63
C TYR A 44 -2.68 -17.71 -16.98
N LEU A 45 -2.10 -16.51 -17.01
CA LEU A 45 -1.78 -15.80 -18.25
C LEU A 45 -0.79 -16.59 -19.13
N ILE A 46 0.21 -17.24 -18.54
CA ILE A 46 1.16 -18.11 -19.28
C ILE A 46 0.43 -19.31 -19.89
N ASN A 47 -0.47 -19.95 -19.15
CA ASN A 47 -1.23 -21.09 -19.67
C ASN A 47 -2.18 -20.64 -20.79
N THR A 48 -2.91 -19.54 -20.59
CA THR A 48 -3.75 -18.94 -21.63
C THR A 48 -2.94 -18.58 -22.88
N TYR A 49 -1.73 -18.05 -22.73
CA TYR A 49 -0.83 -17.79 -23.85
C TYR A 49 -0.50 -19.07 -24.63
N LYS A 50 -0.11 -20.14 -23.93
CA LYS A 50 0.21 -21.43 -24.57
C LYS A 50 -0.99 -21.98 -25.35
N ASP A 51 -2.18 -21.93 -24.77
CA ASP A 51 -3.40 -22.44 -25.39
C ASP A 51 -3.79 -21.61 -26.62
N LEU A 52 -3.79 -20.28 -26.50
CA LEU A 52 -4.09 -19.39 -27.63
C LEU A 52 -3.05 -19.49 -28.75
N HIS A 53 -1.77 -19.61 -28.39
CA HIS A 53 -0.70 -19.80 -29.36
C HIS A 53 -0.86 -21.13 -30.11
N ALA A 54 -1.24 -22.21 -29.42
CA ALA A 54 -1.53 -23.49 -30.05
C ALA A 54 -2.73 -23.42 -31.01
N LEU A 55 -3.76 -22.63 -30.69
CA LEU A 55 -4.89 -22.38 -31.59
C LEU A 55 -4.50 -21.54 -32.82
N CYS A 56 -3.55 -20.62 -32.65
CA CYS A 56 -3.06 -19.73 -33.70
C CYS A 56 -1.82 -20.28 -34.45
N SER A 57 -1.62 -21.60 -34.46
CA SER A 57 -0.40 -22.35 -34.84
C SER A 57 0.17 -22.12 -36.27
N ASN A 58 -0.44 -21.27 -37.09
CA ASN A 58 0.02 -20.91 -38.43
C ASN A 58 0.82 -19.60 -38.48
N LEU A 59 1.20 -19.03 -37.34
CA LEU A 59 1.79 -17.69 -37.26
C LEU A 59 3.19 -17.75 -36.66
N ASP A 60 4.15 -17.11 -37.34
CA ASP A 60 5.49 -16.83 -36.82
C ASP A 60 5.39 -15.78 -35.70
N MET A 61 4.85 -16.20 -34.55
CA MET A 61 4.73 -15.37 -33.36
C MET A 61 5.96 -15.55 -32.48
N THR A 62 6.67 -14.46 -32.26
CA THR A 62 7.76 -14.45 -31.28
C THR A 62 7.19 -14.56 -29.86
N PRO A 63 7.79 -15.35 -28.98
CA PRO A 63 7.37 -15.43 -27.59
C PRO A 63 7.43 -14.05 -26.91
N PRO A 64 6.60 -13.81 -25.88
CA PRO A 64 6.57 -12.54 -25.17
C PRO A 64 7.94 -12.18 -24.60
N ARG A 65 8.28 -10.89 -24.65
CA ARG A 65 9.59 -10.35 -24.22
C ARG A 65 9.89 -10.59 -22.74
N SER A 66 8.86 -10.77 -21.92
CA SER A 66 8.97 -11.12 -20.52
C SER A 66 7.71 -11.83 -20.00
N SER A 67 7.81 -12.48 -18.84
CA SER A 67 6.65 -13.01 -18.11
C SER A 67 5.97 -11.96 -17.21
N ASN A 68 6.15 -10.68 -17.53
CA ASN A 68 5.39 -9.62 -16.88
C ASN A 68 3.90 -9.77 -17.22
N ILE A 69 3.04 -9.48 -16.24
CA ILE A 69 1.60 -9.69 -16.40
C ILE A 69 1.00 -8.76 -17.46
N LEU A 70 1.55 -7.56 -17.65
CA LEU A 70 1.07 -6.62 -18.66
C LEU A 70 1.41 -7.12 -20.06
N ASP A 71 2.67 -7.47 -20.29
CA ASP A 71 3.16 -8.03 -21.56
C ASP A 71 2.37 -9.30 -21.95
N LEU A 72 2.16 -10.22 -21.00
CA LEU A 72 1.38 -11.43 -21.23
C LEU A 72 -0.10 -11.13 -21.52
N SER A 73 -0.70 -10.17 -20.80
CA SER A 73 -2.09 -9.78 -21.02
C SER A 73 -2.28 -9.16 -22.40
N GLU A 74 -1.34 -8.32 -22.84
CA GLU A 74 -1.37 -7.70 -24.17
C GLU A 74 -1.28 -8.76 -25.27
N VAL A 75 -0.31 -9.67 -25.20
CA VAL A 75 -0.16 -10.74 -26.18
C VAL A 75 -1.39 -11.67 -26.18
N ASN A 76 -1.93 -12.01 -25.02
CA ASN A 76 -3.16 -12.80 -24.92
C ASN A 76 -4.37 -12.08 -25.55
N MET A 77 -4.49 -10.76 -25.38
CA MET A 77 -5.54 -9.97 -26.01
C MET A 77 -5.41 -9.98 -27.54
N GLN A 78 -4.19 -9.84 -28.06
CA GLN A 78 -3.90 -9.88 -29.50
C GLN A 78 -4.21 -11.26 -30.09
N LEU A 79 -3.72 -12.35 -29.45
CA LEU A 79 -4.00 -13.72 -29.88
C LEU A 79 -5.50 -14.04 -29.81
N SER A 80 -6.19 -13.60 -28.75
CA SER A 80 -7.64 -13.77 -28.63
C SER A 80 -8.39 -13.06 -29.76
N ALA A 81 -7.99 -11.84 -30.13
CA ALA A 81 -8.59 -11.13 -31.25
C ALA A 81 -8.37 -11.87 -32.58
N MET A 82 -7.19 -12.46 -32.77
CA MET A 82 -6.85 -13.20 -33.95
C MET A 82 -7.62 -14.53 -34.05
N ALA A 83 -7.69 -15.29 -32.95
CA ALA A 83 -8.51 -16.49 -32.86
C ALA A 83 -10.00 -16.20 -33.16
N ARG A 84 -10.53 -15.06 -32.70
CA ARG A 84 -11.89 -14.61 -33.07
C ARG A 84 -12.04 -14.37 -34.57
N LEU A 85 -11.07 -13.72 -35.21
CA LEU A 85 -11.10 -13.50 -36.67
C LEU A 85 -11.05 -14.81 -37.45
N GLN A 86 -10.22 -15.76 -37.02
CA GLN A 86 -10.11 -17.07 -37.67
C GLN A 86 -11.38 -17.92 -37.53
N THR A 87 -12.07 -17.84 -36.38
CA THR A 87 -13.27 -18.65 -36.10
C THR A 87 -14.56 -18.05 -36.63
N ARG A 88 -14.69 -16.71 -36.67
CA ARG A 88 -15.95 -16.02 -37.00
C ARG A 88 -15.91 -15.22 -38.30
N GLY A 89 -14.73 -14.98 -38.88
CA GLY A 89 -14.54 -14.06 -40.01
C GLY A 89 -14.78 -12.59 -39.63
N ASN A 90 -14.74 -11.68 -40.61
CA ASN A 90 -14.84 -10.21 -40.43
C ASN A 90 -16.24 -9.69 -40.01
N SER A 91 -17.15 -10.53 -39.50
CA SER A 91 -18.47 -10.05 -39.07
C SER A 91 -18.31 -9.16 -37.83
N SER A 92 -18.41 -7.84 -38.01
CA SER A 92 -18.48 -6.87 -36.93
C SER A 92 -19.80 -7.06 -36.19
N THR A 93 -19.82 -7.92 -35.19
CA THR A 93 -20.93 -8.00 -34.26
C THR A 93 -20.38 -7.62 -32.89
N ASP A 94 -20.91 -6.53 -32.34
CA ASP A 94 -20.69 -6.12 -30.96
C ASP A 94 -20.81 -7.35 -30.06
N LEU A 95 -19.74 -7.67 -29.33
CA LEU A 95 -19.82 -8.69 -28.29
C LEU A 95 -20.81 -8.16 -27.24
N PRO A 96 -21.75 -8.98 -26.77
CA PRO A 96 -22.61 -8.57 -25.67
C PRO A 96 -21.75 -8.19 -24.48
N LEU A 97 -22.09 -7.07 -23.84
CA LEU A 97 -21.45 -6.57 -22.62
C LEU A 97 -21.73 -7.55 -21.48
N TRP A 98 -20.87 -8.56 -21.34
CA TRP A 98 -21.02 -9.65 -20.38
C TRP A 98 -20.45 -9.32 -19.00
N ASP A 99 -19.73 -8.19 -18.87
CA ASP A 99 -18.89 -7.85 -17.73
C ASP A 99 -19.52 -6.81 -16.77
N THR A 100 -20.76 -6.39 -17.01
CA THR A 100 -21.42 -5.31 -16.24
C THR A 100 -21.49 -5.58 -14.73
N GLU A 101 -21.53 -6.85 -14.31
CA GLU A 101 -21.57 -7.26 -12.90
C GLU A 101 -20.22 -7.73 -12.35
N CYS A 102 -19.16 -7.74 -13.17
CA CYS A 102 -17.86 -8.25 -12.77
C CYS A 102 -17.12 -7.23 -11.88
N GLN A 103 -16.96 -7.57 -10.60
CA GLN A 103 -16.20 -6.74 -9.67
C GLN A 103 -14.74 -6.64 -10.12
N ARG A 104 -14.28 -5.42 -10.41
CA ARG A 104 -12.94 -5.15 -10.98
C ARG A 104 -11.82 -5.01 -9.96
N THR A 105 -12.11 -5.22 -8.67
CA THR A 105 -11.15 -5.02 -7.59
C THR A 105 -11.22 -6.17 -6.62
N THR A 106 -10.09 -6.78 -6.31
CA THR A 106 -10.03 -7.87 -5.33
C THR A 106 -10.21 -7.33 -3.91
N ALA A 107 -10.64 -8.18 -2.98
CA ALA A 107 -10.74 -7.79 -1.58
C ALA A 107 -9.37 -7.37 -1.00
N VAL A 108 -8.28 -7.95 -1.49
CA VAL A 108 -6.92 -7.63 -1.07
C VAL A 108 -6.49 -6.27 -1.61
N GLU A 109 -6.82 -5.95 -2.86
CA GLU A 109 -6.59 -4.62 -3.43
C GLU A 109 -7.38 -3.54 -2.68
N ALA A 110 -8.66 -3.77 -2.40
CA ALA A 110 -9.48 -2.85 -1.62
C ALA A 110 -8.88 -2.60 -0.24
N LEU A 111 -8.45 -3.66 0.46
CA LEU A 111 -7.77 -3.54 1.74
C LEU A 111 -6.44 -2.77 1.61
N ALA A 112 -5.65 -3.04 0.58
CA ALA A 112 -4.39 -2.32 0.34
C ALA A 112 -4.62 -0.82 0.15
N PHE A 113 -5.64 -0.43 -0.62
CA PHE A 113 -6.02 0.97 -0.80
C PHE A 113 -6.38 1.64 0.52
N GLU A 114 -7.20 1.00 1.34
CA GLU A 114 -7.55 1.51 2.68
C GLU A 114 -6.31 1.65 3.57
N LEU A 115 -5.40 0.67 3.55
CA LEU A 115 -4.18 0.72 4.34
C LEU A 115 -3.20 1.82 3.88
N ILE A 116 -3.18 2.15 2.60
CA ILE A 116 -2.31 3.20 2.08
C ILE A 116 -2.90 4.58 2.38
N LYS A 117 -4.22 4.73 2.26
CA LYS A 117 -4.92 6.01 2.44
C LYS A 117 -4.89 6.51 3.88
N HIS A 118 -4.98 5.60 4.84
CA HIS A 118 -5.02 5.94 6.28
C HIS A 118 -3.85 5.33 7.02
N PRO A 119 -2.60 5.81 6.83
CA PRO A 119 -1.39 5.13 7.27
C PRO A 119 -1.35 4.85 8.78
N VAL A 120 -1.91 5.71 9.63
CA VAL A 120 -2.19 5.45 11.06
C VAL A 120 -3.44 6.26 11.48
N PRO A 121 -4.67 5.72 11.36
CA PRO A 121 -5.90 6.48 11.66
C PRO A 121 -5.94 6.99 13.10
N GLU A 122 -5.38 6.23 14.05
CA GLU A 122 -5.34 6.59 15.46
C GLU A 122 -4.38 7.77 15.77
N LEU A 123 -3.53 8.14 14.81
CA LEU A 123 -2.60 9.29 14.91
C LEU A 123 -3.29 10.62 14.53
N GLU A 124 -4.46 10.60 13.88
CA GLU A 124 -5.19 11.83 13.54
C GLU A 124 -5.60 12.63 14.79
N ASN A 125 -5.65 12.00 15.96
CA ASN A 125 -5.94 12.63 17.26
C ASN A 125 -4.68 12.93 18.11
N ALA A 126 -3.47 12.72 17.58
CA ALA A 126 -2.21 12.88 18.32
C ALA A 126 -1.88 14.34 18.69
N ASP A 127 -2.44 15.29 17.95
CA ASP A 127 -2.22 16.73 18.16
C ASP A 127 -2.69 17.22 19.53
N ALA A 128 -3.73 16.59 20.11
CA ALA A 128 -4.20 16.93 21.45
C ALA A 128 -3.19 16.52 22.54
N ALA A 129 -2.58 15.33 22.39
CA ALA A 129 -1.57 14.83 23.32
C ALA A 129 -0.24 15.59 23.16
N TYR A 130 0.19 15.88 21.93
CA TYR A 130 1.34 16.72 21.64
C TYR A 130 1.16 18.14 22.19
N SER A 131 -0.02 18.75 21.96
CA SER A 131 -0.35 20.09 22.48
C SER A 131 -0.43 20.13 24.00
N ALA A 132 -0.94 19.07 24.66
CA ALA A 132 -0.97 18.97 26.11
C ALA A 132 0.45 18.87 26.71
N VAL A 133 1.33 18.07 26.10
CA VAL A 133 2.73 17.94 26.53
C VAL A 133 3.50 19.24 26.28
N MET A 134 3.32 19.86 25.12
CA MET A 134 4.00 21.09 24.77
C MET A 134 3.49 22.28 25.59
N GLY A 135 2.18 22.35 25.85
CA GLY A 135 1.58 23.32 26.78
C GLY A 135 2.08 23.15 28.21
N ALA A 136 2.25 21.92 28.70
CA ALA A 136 2.85 21.65 30.00
C ALA A 136 4.34 22.02 30.06
N ALA A 137 5.11 21.76 29.00
CA ALA A 137 6.51 22.15 28.90
C ALA A 137 6.69 23.68 28.86
N VAL A 138 5.82 24.39 28.12
CA VAL A 138 5.79 25.86 28.09
C VAL A 138 5.40 26.44 29.45
N ALA A 139 4.41 25.86 30.13
CA ALA A 139 4.04 26.26 31.49
C ALA A 139 5.22 26.10 32.46
N LEU A 140 6.00 25.03 32.35
CA LEU A 140 7.22 24.82 33.14
C LEU A 140 8.33 25.81 32.83
N SER A 141 8.45 26.31 31.59
CA SER A 141 9.38 27.41 31.27
C SER A 141 8.89 28.78 31.74
N SER A 142 7.58 28.94 31.99
CA SER A 142 6.98 30.17 32.50
C SER A 142 7.02 30.26 34.03
N PHE A 143 7.19 29.14 34.73
CA PHE A 143 7.57 29.13 36.14
C PHE A 143 9.08 29.02 36.22
N SER A 144 9.77 30.13 36.48
CA SER A 144 11.15 30.07 36.97
C SER A 144 11.22 29.07 38.13
N PRO A 145 11.88 27.90 38.00
CA PRO A 145 12.46 27.32 39.19
C PRO A 145 13.53 28.32 39.60
N ALA A 146 13.66 28.61 40.89
CA ALA A 146 14.86 29.29 41.38
C ALA A 146 16.07 28.45 40.94
N CYS A 147 16.65 28.78 39.80
CA CYS A 147 17.97 28.32 39.39
C CYS A 147 18.88 28.67 40.56
N CYS A 148 19.67 27.71 41.03
CA CYS A 148 20.62 27.97 42.12
C CYS A 148 21.42 29.25 41.80
N GLY A 149 21.85 30.00 42.83
CA GLY A 149 22.43 31.35 42.70
C GLY A 149 23.73 31.47 41.90
N HIS A 150 24.11 30.45 41.13
CA HIS A 150 25.22 30.41 40.20
C HIS A 150 24.81 30.44 38.72
N CYS A 151 23.51 30.35 38.40
CA CYS A 151 23.03 30.44 37.01
C CYS A 151 22.79 31.90 36.63
N THR A 152 23.74 32.54 35.94
CA THR A 152 23.64 33.94 35.50
C THR A 152 22.78 34.15 34.25
N GLY A 153 22.20 33.10 33.66
CA GLY A 153 21.23 33.20 32.56
C GLY A 153 21.74 33.87 31.28
N GLN A 154 23.02 34.23 31.19
CA GLN A 154 23.61 34.84 30.01
C GLN A 154 24.25 33.76 29.13
N ILE A 155 23.70 33.61 27.93
CA ILE A 155 24.40 32.93 26.84
C ILE A 155 25.51 33.90 26.40
N LYS A 156 26.76 33.60 26.76
CA LYS A 156 27.92 34.28 26.18
C LYS A 156 28.10 33.76 24.76
N THR A 157 27.65 34.53 23.78
CA THR A 157 28.13 34.42 22.40
C THR A 157 29.63 34.70 22.39
N ILE A 158 30.39 33.82 21.74
CA ILE A 158 31.81 34.00 21.41
C ILE A 158 31.97 35.24 20.53
#